data_AF-A0A2L2YG20-F1
#
_entry.id   AF-A0A2L2YG20-F1
#
_cell.length_a   1.000
_cell.length_b   1.000
_cell.length_c   1.000
_cell.angle_alpha   90.00
_cell.angle_beta   90.00
_cell.angle_gamma   90.00
#
_symmetry.space_group_name_H-M   'P 1'
#
loop_
_entity.id
_entity.type
_entity.pdbx_description
1 polymer ?
#
loop_
_entity_poly.entity_id
_entity_poly.type
_entity_poly.pdbx_seq_one_letter_code
_entity_poly.pdbx_strand_id
1 'polypeptide(L)'
;AQILPLFMRLTALSPDPLPEAERDARFIGVGVLPRGRRFSCFHEDHLVEAQALYEALFEAKDFSDFITLAKQARDIVIEGLFAFALSGVVLHRDDCK
;
A
#
# COMPACT_ATOMS: atom_id res chain seq x y z
N ALA A 1 15.03 -7.05 -8.03
CA ALA A 1 14.13 -6.66 -9.15
C ALA A 1 12.62 -6.76 -8.83
N GLN A 2 12.20 -7.04 -7.58
CA GLN A 2 10.77 -7.27 -7.25
C GLN A 2 9.97 -5.99 -6.93
N ILE A 3 10.63 -4.89 -6.57
CA ILE A 3 9.98 -3.63 -6.19
C ILE A 3 9.44 -2.87 -7.41
N LEU A 4 10.23 -2.77 -8.49
CA LEU A 4 9.84 -2.01 -9.69
C LEU A 4 8.45 -2.40 -10.25
N PRO A 5 8.10 -3.69 -10.39
CA PRO A 5 6.77 -4.09 -10.82
C PRO A 5 5.62 -3.55 -9.96
N LEU A 6 5.83 -3.27 -8.67
CA LEU A 6 4.80 -2.75 -7.78
C LEU A 6 4.36 -1.34 -8.18
N PHE A 7 5.27 -0.53 -8.72
CA PHE A 7 4.98 0.84 -9.18
C PHE A 7 4.48 0.91 -10.63
N MET A 8 4.47 -0.21 -11.36
CA MET A 8 4.05 -0.22 -12.75
C MET A 8 2.52 -0.21 -12.88
N ARG A 9 2.02 0.57 -13.84
CA ARG A 9 0.61 0.60 -14.26
C ARG A 9 -0.40 0.82 -13.11
N LEU A 10 -0.03 1.60 -12.09
CA LEU A 10 -0.89 1.86 -10.94
C LEU A 10 -2.24 2.51 -11.31
N THR A 11 -2.29 3.31 -12.37
CA THR A 11 -3.53 3.95 -12.87
C THR A 11 -4.40 3.02 -13.72
N ALA A 12 -3.92 1.82 -14.05
CA ALA A 12 -4.66 0.83 -14.84
C ALA A 12 -5.24 -0.30 -13.97
N LEU A 13 -5.23 -0.13 -12.64
CA LEU A 13 -5.78 -1.08 -11.70
C LEU A 13 -7.31 -1.06 -11.70
N SER A 14 -7.90 -2.13 -11.17
CA SER A 14 -9.36 -2.21 -10.97
C SER A 14 -9.84 -1.02 -10.13
N PRO A 15 -10.95 -0.36 -10.51
CA PRO A 15 -11.57 0.66 -9.67
C PRO A 15 -12.14 0.06 -8.38
N ASP A 16 -12.50 -1.22 -8.39
CA ASP A 16 -12.97 -1.92 -7.20
C ASP A 16 -11.78 -2.44 -6.39
N PRO A 17 -11.72 -2.18 -5.07
CA PRO A 17 -10.69 -2.72 -4.20
C PRO A 17 -10.92 -4.20 -3.95
N LEU A 18 -9.84 -4.92 -3.60
CA LEU A 18 -9.93 -6.31 -3.15
C LEU A 18 -10.94 -6.45 -2.00
N PRO A 19 -11.87 -7.42 -2.03
CA PRO A 19 -12.86 -7.62 -0.96
C PRO A 19 -12.20 -7.84 0.40
N GLU A 20 -12.79 -7.30 1.46
CA GLU A 20 -12.23 -7.38 2.83
C GLU A 20 -11.96 -8.82 3.30
N ALA A 21 -12.82 -9.77 2.92
CA ALA A 21 -12.67 -11.18 3.26
C ALA A 21 -11.42 -11.85 2.65
N GLU A 22 -10.83 -11.25 1.61
CA GLU A 22 -9.64 -11.75 0.92
C GLU A 22 -8.36 -11.02 1.35
N ARG A 23 -8.48 -9.97 2.18
CA ARG A 23 -7.34 -9.17 2.66
C ARG A 23 -6.60 -9.90 3.78
N ASP A 24 -5.29 -9.70 3.83
CA ASP A 24 -4.48 -10.06 4.99
C ASP A 24 -5.00 -9.32 6.23
N ALA A 25 -5.02 -10.01 7.38
CA ALA A 25 -5.51 -9.46 8.64
C ALA A 25 -4.77 -8.19 9.09
N ARG A 26 -3.57 -7.93 8.56
CA ARG A 26 -2.80 -6.70 8.80
C ARG A 26 -3.38 -5.46 8.12
N PHE A 27 -4.31 -5.61 7.16
CA PHE A 27 -4.95 -4.49 6.48
C PHE A 27 -6.29 -4.06 7.09
N ILE A 28 -6.50 -4.33 8.39
CA ILE A 28 -7.66 -3.79 9.12
C ILE A 28 -7.57 -2.26 9.11
N GLY A 29 -8.61 -1.60 8.59
CA GLY A 29 -8.67 -0.14 8.50
C GLY A 29 -7.92 0.47 7.31
N VAL A 30 -7.41 -0.36 6.39
CA VAL A 30 -6.77 0.06 5.13
C VAL A 30 -7.72 -0.22 3.95
N GLY A 31 -7.78 0.68 2.96
CA GLY A 31 -8.71 0.61 1.83
C GLY A 31 -10.07 1.24 2.12
N VAL A 32 -10.11 2.27 2.98
CA VAL A 32 -11.34 3.00 3.35
C VAL A 32 -11.62 4.10 2.33
N LEU A 33 -10.57 4.79 1.87
CA LEU A 33 -10.71 5.83 0.86
C LEU A 33 -10.97 5.20 -0.53
N PRO A 34 -11.95 5.74 -1.28
CA PRO A 34 -12.36 5.17 -2.55
C PRO A 34 -11.29 5.32 -3.63
N ARG A 35 -11.02 4.24 -4.36
CA ARG A 35 -10.08 4.22 -5.51
C ARG A 35 -10.51 5.17 -6.63
N GLY A 36 -9.57 5.60 -7.45
CA GLY A 36 -9.81 6.55 -8.54
C GLY A 36 -10.04 7.99 -8.10
N ARG A 37 -9.90 8.29 -6.80
CA ARG A 37 -9.80 9.65 -6.27
C ARG A 37 -8.35 10.08 -6.12
N ARG A 38 -8.12 11.39 -6.09
CA ARG A 38 -6.79 11.97 -5.87
C ARG A 38 -6.38 11.77 -4.41
N PHE A 39 -5.18 11.23 -4.21
CA PHE A 39 -4.53 11.25 -2.90
C PHE A 39 -4.01 12.66 -2.57
N SER A 40 -4.10 13.07 -1.29
CA SER A 40 -3.53 14.31 -0.78
C SER A 40 -2.51 14.00 0.30
N CYS A 41 -1.29 14.50 0.15
CA CYS A 41 -0.23 14.38 1.17
C CYS A 41 -0.42 15.32 2.37
N PHE A 42 -1.52 16.05 2.43
CA PHE A 42 -1.79 17.07 3.47
C PHE A 42 -3.15 16.89 4.15
N HIS A 43 -4.03 16.05 3.59
CA HIS A 43 -5.33 15.80 4.18
C HIS A 43 -5.20 14.76 5.27
N GLU A 44 -5.72 15.05 6.46
CA GLU A 44 -5.57 14.19 7.64
C GLU A 44 -6.05 12.76 7.39
N ASP A 45 -7.28 12.56 6.92
CA ASP A 45 -7.82 11.22 6.60
C ASP A 45 -6.93 10.42 5.62
N HIS A 46 -6.34 11.10 4.63
CA HIS A 46 -5.45 10.45 3.66
C HIS A 46 -4.13 10.02 4.32
N LEU A 47 -3.60 10.84 5.22
CA LEU A 47 -2.39 10.54 5.95
C LEU A 47 -2.60 9.43 6.99
N VAL A 48 -3.76 9.38 7.64
CA VAL A 48 -4.12 8.30 8.58
C VAL A 48 -4.12 6.95 7.85
N GLU A 49 -4.78 6.82 6.70
CA GLU A 49 -4.75 5.57 5.94
C GLU A 49 -3.35 5.27 5.37
N ALA A 50 -2.61 6.28 4.93
CA ALA A 50 -1.23 6.11 4.46
C ALA A 50 -0.29 5.61 5.57
N GLN A 51 -0.45 6.12 6.79
CA GLN A 51 0.31 5.68 7.96
C GLN A 51 -0.02 4.24 8.32
N ALA A 52 -1.31 3.88 8.37
CA ALA A 52 -1.72 2.50 8.64
C ALA A 52 -1.15 1.52 7.61
N LEU A 53 -1.16 1.88 6.32
CA LEU A 53 -0.54 1.06 5.29
C LEU A 53 1.00 0.99 5.46
N TYR A 54 1.65 2.11 5.77
CA TYR A 54 3.08 2.15 6.01
C TYR A 54 3.47 1.20 7.14
N GLU A 55 2.80 1.28 8.29
CA GLU A 55 3.08 0.45 9.47
C GLU A 55 2.91 -1.04 9.16
N ALA A 56 1.80 -1.42 8.51
CA ALA A 56 1.55 -2.82 8.11
C ALA A 56 2.65 -3.39 7.19
N LEU A 57 3.16 -2.58 6.25
CA LEU A 57 4.25 -2.99 5.36
C LEU A 57 5.63 -2.94 6.04
N PHE A 58 5.85 -1.97 6.93
CA PHE A 58 7.11 -1.79 7.65
C PHE A 58 7.32 -2.90 8.69
N GLU A 59 6.26 -3.43 9.29
CA GLU A 59 6.31 -4.53 10.26
C GLU A 59 6.39 -5.93 9.61
N ALA A 60 6.37 -6.01 8.27
CA ALA A 60 6.52 -7.28 7.57
C ALA A 60 7.80 -8.01 8.01
N LYS A 61 7.69 -9.32 8.23
CA LYS A 61 8.73 -10.12 8.90
C LYS A 61 10.07 -10.10 8.16
N ASP A 62 10.00 -10.19 6.84
CA ASP A 62 11.14 -10.23 5.93
C ASP A 62 10.74 -9.69 4.56
N PHE A 63 11.71 -9.58 3.65
CA PHE A 63 11.49 -9.04 2.32
C PHE A 63 10.43 -9.81 1.52
N SER A 64 10.32 -11.13 1.71
CA SER A 64 9.35 -11.95 0.98
C SER A 64 7.93 -11.69 1.47
N ASP A 65 7.73 -11.60 2.79
CA ASP A 65 6.47 -11.21 3.41
C ASP A 65 6.08 -9.78 3.00
N PHE A 66 7.05 -8.84 3.03
CA PHE A 66 6.86 -7.46 2.57
C PHE A 66 6.37 -7.41 1.11
N ILE A 67 7.03 -8.11 0.18
CA ILE A 67 6.61 -8.10 -1.23
C ILE A 67 5.22 -8.72 -1.40
N THR A 68 4.87 -9.74 -0.60
CA THR A 68 3.54 -10.38 -0.65
C THR A 68 2.46 -9.41 -0.18
N LEU A 69 2.68 -8.75 0.95
CA LEU A 69 1.79 -7.70 1.44
C LEU A 69 1.66 -6.53 0.47
N ALA A 70 2.79 -6.03 -0.07
CA ALA A 70 2.78 -4.90 -0.99
C ALA A 70 2.00 -5.21 -2.29
N LYS A 71 2.07 -6.46 -2.79
CA LYS A 71 1.25 -6.89 -3.93
C LYS A 71 -0.24 -6.81 -3.63
N GLN A 72 -0.66 -7.23 -2.44
CA GLN A 72 -2.07 -7.20 -2.06
C GLN A 72 -2.54 -5.77 -1.77
N ALA A 73 -1.74 -4.96 -1.06
CA ALA A 73 -2.02 -3.55 -0.79
C ALA A 73 -2.27 -2.73 -2.06
N ARG A 74 -1.51 -3.03 -3.14
CA ARG A 74 -1.69 -2.42 -4.47
C ARG A 74 -3.12 -2.55 -5.00
N ASP A 75 -3.81 -3.63 -4.64
CA ASP A 75 -5.18 -3.91 -5.09
C ASP A 75 -6.24 -3.45 -4.08
N ILE A 76 -5.84 -2.87 -2.94
CA ILE A 76 -6.75 -2.43 -1.87
C ILE A 76 -6.91 -0.90 -1.88
N VAL A 77 -5.81 -0.15 -1.95
CA VAL A 77 -5.83 1.32 -1.70
C VAL A 77 -5.81 2.16 -2.98
N ILE A 78 -6.01 3.46 -2.82
CA ILE A 78 -5.78 4.48 -3.86
C ILE A 78 -4.32 4.43 -4.35
N GLU A 79 -4.13 4.53 -5.66
CA GLU A 79 -2.83 4.43 -6.32
C GLU A 79 -1.78 5.42 -5.79
N GLY A 80 -2.18 6.66 -5.53
CA GLY A 80 -1.29 7.69 -4.99
C GLY A 80 -0.90 7.43 -3.54
N LEU A 81 -1.82 6.89 -2.74
CA LEU A 81 -1.56 6.49 -1.35
C LEU A 81 -0.60 5.32 -1.30
N PHE A 82 -0.82 4.31 -2.15
CA PHE A 82 0.08 3.16 -2.29
C PHE A 82 1.51 3.60 -2.62
N ALA A 83 1.67 4.43 -3.67
CA ALA A 83 2.97 4.91 -4.08
C ALA A 83 3.68 5.71 -2.98
N PHE A 84 2.94 6.54 -2.24
CA PHE A 84 3.47 7.33 -1.14
C PHE A 84 3.98 6.44 0.00
N ALA A 85 3.12 5.56 0.53
CA ALA A 85 3.47 4.70 1.65
C ALA A 85 4.60 3.72 1.29
N LEU A 86 4.51 3.06 0.12
CA LEU A 86 5.52 2.09 -0.32
C LEU A 86 6.89 2.73 -0.50
N SER A 87 6.95 3.96 -1.05
CA SER A 87 8.22 4.70 -1.19
C SER A 87 8.86 4.96 0.17
N GLY A 88 8.06 5.33 1.17
CA GLY A 88 8.53 5.47 2.54
C GLY A 88 9.10 4.16 3.09
N VAL A 89 8.37 3.06 2.95
CA VAL A 89 8.78 1.75 3.48
C VAL A 89 10.10 1.28 2.87
N VAL A 90 10.22 1.38 1.54
CA VAL A 90 11.44 0.98 0.81
C VAL A 90 12.66 1.80 1.26
N LEU A 91 12.49 3.07 1.61
CA LEU A 91 13.58 3.92 2.08
C LEU A 91 14.08 3.54 3.48
N HIS A 92 13.20 3.00 4.34
CA HIS A 92 13.50 2.80 5.77
C HIS A 92 13.74 1.34 6.14
N ARG A 93 13.21 0.36 5.40
CA ARG A 93 13.47 -1.06 5.69
C ARG A 93 14.90 -1.44 5.34
N ASP A 94 15.58 -2.13 6.26
CA ASP A 94 16.96 -2.56 6.08
C ASP A 94 17.12 -3.59 4.94
N ASP A 95 16.11 -4.43 4.73
CA ASP A 95 16.10 -5.46 3.67
C ASP A 95 15.74 -4.93 2.28
N CYS A 96 15.57 -3.61 2.14
CA CYS A 96 15.35 -2.90 0.88
C CYS A 96 16.59 -2.13 0.38
N LYS A 97 17.71 -2.20 1.11
CA LYS A 97 18.99 -1.54 0.80
C LYS A 97 19.84 -2.35 -0.17
#